data_AF-A0A661MRR5-F1
#
_entry.id   AF-A0A661MRR5-F1
#
_cell.length_a   1.000
_cell.length_b   1.000
_cell.length_c   1.000
_cell.angle_alpha   90.00
_cell.angle_beta   90.00
_cell.angle_gamma   90.00
#
_symmetry.space_group_name_H-M   'P 1'
#
loop_
_entity.id
_entity.type
_entity.pdbx_description
1 polymer ?
#
loop_
_entity_poly.entity_id
_entity_poly.type
_entity_poly.pdbx_seq_one_letter_code
_entity_poly.pdbx_strand_id
1 'polypeptide(L)'
;MRMWGGIWAAGACTIVAIVGCDRGATAEAPIQQVDAVEAHTGDAERVTASAQPRKETDQEGLLIGEYRLADKPVVDGDTVRVEGVDGSIRLLSIDTEEKLRSKADRAAAARDFELYLKGKRGDAVRPRKAGTPMGEEASEFAKAFFEGADVVRLERDDPRKIRGHYGRLLAYAFLKKNGRWTSYNVECVRAGMSPYFTKYGYSHRFHNQLSHAEAEARAEKRGIWDPSAQGYGDYDERKAWWNARADFIRAFEHEANRRDDYIQLTHWDALAELEERLGQEVTILATVDQIRHFKGLVRVSLARQRGSGFPVIFFDKDAFRESGIDRYKREPVSIRGTVERYEKGNYRTLQIVVKEPAQVMLAKLPWPSDAKRAAE
;
A
#
# COMPACT_ATOMS: atom_id res chain seq x y z
N MET A 1 1.42 47.44 -41.90
CA MET A 1 1.34 48.12 -43.22
C MET A 1 2.54 47.70 -44.04
N ARG A 2 2.32 47.47 -45.34
CA ARG A 2 3.09 46.63 -46.26
C ARG A 2 4.50 47.14 -46.61
N MET A 3 5.44 46.21 -46.80
CA MET A 3 6.61 46.28 -47.70
C MET A 3 7.07 44.82 -47.96
N TRP A 4 6.92 44.30 -49.19
CA TRP A 4 7.99 44.12 -50.22
C TRP A 4 9.07 43.12 -49.79
N GLY A 5 9.50 42.09 -50.52
CA GLY A 5 9.29 41.49 -51.85
C GLY A 5 10.01 40.11 -51.76
N GLY A 6 9.59 39.02 -52.42
CA GLY A 6 9.72 38.79 -53.85
C GLY A 6 11.13 38.30 -54.20
N ILE A 7 11.29 37.00 -54.54
CA ILE A 7 12.04 36.45 -55.68
C ILE A 7 11.94 34.91 -55.65
N TRP A 8 11.49 34.35 -56.77
CA TRP A 8 11.60 32.93 -57.14
C TRP A 8 12.83 32.75 -58.05
N ALA A 9 13.58 31.67 -57.89
CA ALA A 9 14.30 31.00 -58.99
C ALA A 9 14.62 29.55 -58.62
N ALA A 10 14.38 28.66 -59.59
CA ALA A 10 14.52 27.21 -59.53
C ALA A 10 15.98 26.73 -59.66
N GLY A 11 16.26 25.48 -59.26
CA GLY A 11 17.52 24.83 -59.64
C GLY A 11 17.85 23.51 -58.94
N ALA A 12 17.59 22.42 -59.67
CA ALA A 12 18.36 21.17 -59.74
C ALA A 12 18.46 20.20 -58.53
N CYS A 13 17.89 19.01 -58.74
CA CYS A 13 18.28 17.75 -58.13
C CYS A 13 19.73 17.37 -58.46
N THR A 14 20.49 16.97 -57.44
CA THR A 14 21.62 16.04 -57.59
C THR A 14 21.60 15.04 -56.44
N ILE A 15 21.46 13.77 -56.81
CA ILE A 15 21.59 12.58 -55.96
C ILE A 15 23.08 12.40 -55.66
N VAL A 16 23.44 12.25 -54.38
CA VAL A 16 24.70 11.63 -53.96
C VAL A 16 24.36 10.53 -52.96
N ALA A 17 24.57 9.30 -53.41
CA ALA A 17 24.54 8.10 -52.60
C ALA A 17 25.77 8.07 -51.68
N ILE A 18 25.55 7.80 -50.40
CA ILE A 18 26.60 7.35 -49.49
C ILE A 18 26.29 5.88 -49.18
N VAL A 19 27.19 5.03 -49.65
CA VAL A 19 27.30 3.61 -49.32
C VAL A 19 27.81 3.49 -47.89
N GLY A 20 27.04 2.83 -47.04
CA GLY A 20 27.46 2.39 -45.71
C GLY A 20 27.05 0.94 -45.50
N CYS A 21 28.03 0.05 -45.61
CA CYS A 21 27.93 -1.39 -45.38
C CYS A 21 27.57 -1.71 -43.92
N ASP A 22 26.64 -2.66 -43.77
CA ASP A 22 26.83 -3.91 -43.03
C ASP A 22 27.11 -3.85 -41.52
N ARG A 23 26.09 -4.17 -40.71
CA ARG A 23 26.05 -5.34 -39.81
C ARG A 23 24.89 -5.25 -38.83
N GLY A 24 23.96 -6.20 -38.96
CA GLY A 24 23.00 -6.52 -37.91
C GLY A 24 23.71 -7.12 -36.70
N ALA A 25 23.23 -6.76 -35.51
CA ALA A 25 23.61 -7.39 -34.26
C ALA A 25 22.33 -7.64 -33.45
N THR A 26 21.69 -8.77 -33.74
CA THR A 26 20.72 -9.43 -32.87
C THR A 26 21.50 -10.09 -31.73
N ALA A 27 21.30 -9.64 -30.50
CA ALA A 27 21.85 -10.30 -29.32
C ALA A 27 20.90 -11.44 -28.89
N GLU A 28 21.09 -12.62 -29.47
CA GLU A 28 20.56 -13.88 -28.94
C GLU A 28 21.53 -14.40 -27.87
N ALA A 29 21.02 -14.65 -26.67
CA ALA A 29 21.76 -15.28 -25.59
C ALA A 29 21.83 -16.81 -25.82
N PRO A 30 22.96 -17.47 -25.50
CA PRO A 30 23.15 -18.88 -25.83
C PRO A 30 22.36 -19.81 -24.91
N ILE A 31 21.59 -20.70 -25.52
CA ILE A 31 20.92 -21.83 -24.88
C ILE A 31 21.98 -22.92 -24.62
N GLN A 32 22.17 -23.26 -23.34
CA GLN A 32 22.94 -24.45 -22.96
C GLN A 32 22.16 -25.71 -23.32
N GLN A 33 22.75 -26.48 -24.24
CA GLN A 33 22.35 -27.80 -24.66
C GLN A 33 22.63 -28.79 -23.51
N VAL A 34 21.60 -29.45 -22.99
CA VAL A 34 21.76 -30.61 -22.09
C VAL A 34 21.47 -31.87 -22.89
N ASP A 35 22.44 -32.78 -22.85
CA ASP A 35 22.46 -34.01 -23.64
C ASP A 35 21.28 -34.94 -23.34
N ALA A 36 20.79 -35.55 -24.41
CA ALA A 36 19.80 -36.60 -24.41
C ALA A 36 20.38 -37.90 -23.84
N VAL A 37 19.63 -38.55 -22.95
CA VAL A 37 19.83 -39.97 -22.62
C VAL A 37 18.58 -40.72 -23.09
N GLU A 38 18.82 -41.75 -23.88
CA GLU A 38 17.83 -42.57 -24.58
C GLU A 38 16.97 -43.43 -23.63
N ALA A 39 15.88 -43.89 -24.24
CA ALA A 39 14.73 -44.60 -23.70
C ALA A 39 15.03 -45.93 -23.01
N HIS A 40 14.21 -46.24 -22.00
CA HIS A 40 13.76 -47.61 -21.78
C HIS A 40 12.23 -47.64 -21.60
N THR A 41 11.63 -48.50 -22.42
CA THR A 41 10.22 -48.86 -22.52
C THR A 41 9.75 -49.65 -21.29
N GLY A 42 8.56 -49.35 -20.80
CA GLY A 42 7.90 -50.11 -19.74
C GLY A 42 6.46 -49.65 -19.52
N ASP A 43 5.55 -50.41 -20.12
CA ASP A 43 4.11 -50.59 -19.95
C ASP A 43 3.24 -49.58 -19.18
N ALA A 44 2.13 -49.26 -19.84
CA ALA A 44 1.03 -48.45 -19.36
C ALA A 44 0.17 -49.21 -18.32
N GLU A 45 0.13 -48.70 -17.09
CA GLU A 45 -0.97 -48.95 -16.17
C GLU A 45 -1.66 -47.63 -15.79
N ARG A 46 -2.96 -47.59 -16.10
CA ARG A 46 -3.86 -46.46 -15.97
C ARG A 46 -4.30 -46.34 -14.51
N VAL A 47 -3.55 -45.59 -13.69
CA VAL A 47 -3.97 -45.22 -12.34
C VAL A 47 -4.65 -43.84 -12.37
N THR A 48 -5.97 -43.85 -12.31
CA THR A 48 -6.78 -42.65 -12.02
C THR A 48 -6.58 -42.25 -10.56
N ALA A 49 -5.56 -41.45 -10.29
CA ALA A 49 -5.39 -40.77 -9.00
C ALA A 49 -5.97 -39.36 -9.10
N SER A 50 -7.00 -39.08 -8.30
CA SER A 50 -7.48 -37.72 -8.06
C SER A 50 -6.34 -36.91 -7.43
N ALA A 51 -5.65 -36.11 -8.23
CA ALA A 51 -4.59 -35.25 -7.75
C ALA A 51 -5.21 -34.15 -6.87
N GLN A 52 -5.03 -34.27 -5.55
CA GLN A 52 -5.15 -33.12 -4.67
C GLN A 52 -4.17 -32.02 -5.15
N PRO A 53 -4.55 -30.74 -5.11
CA PRO A 53 -3.65 -29.67 -5.52
C PRO A 53 -2.35 -29.75 -4.71
N ARG A 54 -1.22 -29.75 -5.41
CA ARG A 54 0.12 -29.74 -4.81
C ARG A 54 0.21 -28.53 -3.87
N LYS A 55 0.43 -28.79 -2.58
CA LYS A 55 0.87 -27.75 -1.64
C LYS A 55 2.22 -27.23 -2.11
N GLU A 56 2.25 -26.07 -2.77
CA GLU A 56 3.48 -25.28 -2.85
C GLU A 56 3.94 -25.02 -1.41
N THR A 57 5.12 -25.51 -1.07
CA THR A 57 5.72 -25.32 0.25
C THR A 57 6.23 -23.89 0.34
N ASP A 58 5.55 -23.08 1.12
CA ASP A 58 5.93 -21.71 1.46
C ASP A 58 7.17 -21.70 2.38
N GLN A 59 8.36 -21.55 1.80
CA GLN A 59 9.59 -21.49 2.60
C GLN A 59 9.76 -20.15 3.34
N GLU A 60 9.04 -19.09 2.95
CA GLU A 60 9.25 -17.72 3.43
C GLU A 60 8.09 -17.18 4.29
N GLY A 61 7.00 -17.94 4.48
CA GLY A 61 5.81 -17.50 5.22
C GLY A 61 4.92 -16.51 4.44
N LEU A 62 5.16 -16.36 3.14
CA LEU A 62 4.48 -15.42 2.26
C LEU A 62 3.19 -15.99 1.65
N LEU A 63 3.16 -17.27 1.28
CA LEU A 63 1.93 -17.90 0.78
C LEU A 63 0.97 -18.16 1.95
N ILE A 64 -0.19 -17.52 1.90
CA ILE A 64 -1.26 -17.77 2.86
C ILE A 64 -1.93 -19.10 2.52
N GLY A 65 -2.20 -19.30 1.23
CA GLY A 65 -2.79 -20.52 0.69
C GLY A 65 -3.63 -20.26 -0.56
N GLU A 66 -4.20 -21.34 -1.09
CA GLU A 66 -5.18 -21.30 -2.16
C GLU A 66 -6.57 -21.61 -1.58
N TYR A 67 -7.54 -20.76 -1.88
CA TYR A 67 -8.86 -20.80 -1.29
C TYR A 67 -9.92 -20.74 -2.38
N ARG A 68 -11.06 -21.39 -2.12
CA ARG A 68 -12.27 -21.17 -2.92
C ARG A 68 -12.83 -19.79 -2.64
N LEU A 69 -13.32 -19.12 -3.68
CA LEU A 69 -14.07 -17.87 -3.50
C LEU A 69 -15.38 -18.16 -2.76
N ALA A 70 -15.77 -17.28 -1.84
CA ALA A 70 -17.07 -17.35 -1.17
C ALA A 70 -18.21 -16.95 -2.13
N ASP A 71 -19.47 -17.23 -1.77
CA ASP A 71 -20.61 -16.63 -2.49
C ASP A 71 -20.54 -15.10 -2.42
N LYS A 72 -20.70 -14.44 -3.58
CA LYS A 72 -20.46 -13.00 -3.77
C LYS A 72 -19.14 -12.55 -3.13
N PRO A 73 -18.00 -13.01 -3.69
CA PRO A 73 -16.70 -12.90 -3.04
C PRO A 73 -16.21 -11.45 -2.97
N VAL A 74 -16.61 -10.61 -3.93
CA VAL A 74 -16.24 -9.19 -3.97
C VAL A 74 -17.17 -8.38 -3.07
N VAL A 75 -16.60 -7.72 -2.06
CA VAL A 75 -17.33 -6.81 -1.16
C VAL A 75 -17.33 -5.39 -1.73
N ASP A 76 -16.15 -4.95 -2.14
CA ASP A 76 -15.83 -3.71 -2.87
C ASP A 76 -14.52 -3.93 -3.64
N GLY A 77 -14.03 -2.88 -4.31
CA GLY A 77 -12.85 -2.97 -5.18
C GLY A 77 -11.55 -3.38 -4.49
N ASP A 78 -11.47 -3.27 -3.15
CA ASP A 78 -10.25 -3.56 -2.39
C ASP A 78 -10.44 -4.62 -1.29
N THR A 79 -11.60 -5.25 -1.24
CA THR A 79 -11.99 -6.20 -0.19
C THR A 79 -12.72 -7.41 -0.77
N VAL A 80 -12.22 -8.61 -0.44
CA VAL A 80 -12.79 -9.89 -0.90
C VAL A 80 -13.09 -10.84 0.27
N ARG A 81 -13.83 -11.92 -0.01
CA ARG A 81 -14.12 -13.05 0.90
C ARG A 81 -13.81 -14.37 0.22
N VAL A 82 -13.32 -15.32 1.01
CA VAL A 82 -13.00 -16.68 0.59
C VAL A 82 -13.56 -17.68 1.61
N GLU A 83 -13.75 -18.92 1.20
CA GLU A 83 -14.15 -19.99 2.12
C GLU A 83 -13.05 -20.28 3.15
N GLY A 84 -13.44 -20.61 4.39
CA GLY A 84 -12.51 -21.00 5.45
C GLY A 84 -11.69 -19.86 6.08
N VAL A 85 -11.91 -18.61 5.67
CA VAL A 85 -11.32 -17.42 6.33
C VAL A 85 -12.43 -16.57 6.92
N ASP A 86 -12.38 -16.38 8.24
CA ASP A 86 -13.37 -15.55 8.95
C ASP A 86 -13.28 -14.07 8.54
N GLY A 87 -14.42 -13.53 8.13
CA GLY A 87 -14.57 -12.13 7.76
C GLY A 87 -14.06 -11.82 6.34
N SER A 88 -13.77 -10.54 6.09
CA SER A 88 -13.25 -10.09 4.80
C SER A 88 -11.74 -9.84 4.84
N ILE A 89 -11.12 -10.00 3.67
CA ILE A 89 -9.69 -9.81 3.44
C ILE A 89 -9.50 -8.43 2.82
N ARG A 90 -8.60 -7.63 3.40
CA ARG A 90 -8.22 -6.33 2.83
C ARG A 90 -7.04 -6.53 1.90
N LEU A 91 -7.23 -6.16 0.64
CA LEU A 91 -6.21 -6.32 -0.39
C LEU A 91 -5.09 -5.30 -0.22
N LEU A 92 -3.83 -5.72 -0.30
CA LEU A 92 -2.68 -4.85 -0.05
C LEU A 92 -2.41 -3.86 -1.19
N SER A 93 -1.84 -2.70 -0.84
CA SER A 93 -1.32 -1.72 -1.79
C SER A 93 -2.29 -1.10 -2.80
N ILE A 94 -3.59 -1.32 -2.62
CA ILE A 94 -4.67 -0.65 -3.34
C ILE A 94 -5.62 0.04 -2.35
N ASP A 95 -6.26 1.13 -2.77
CA ASP A 95 -7.27 1.89 -2.04
C ASP A 95 -8.28 2.43 -3.06
N THR A 96 -9.16 1.54 -3.50
CA THR A 96 -10.23 1.91 -4.44
C THR A 96 -11.15 2.93 -3.79
N GLU A 97 -11.76 3.80 -4.60
CA GLU A 97 -12.67 4.80 -4.07
C GLU A 97 -13.89 4.16 -3.36
N GLU A 98 -14.47 4.88 -2.41
CA GLU A 98 -15.64 4.35 -1.69
C GLU A 98 -16.89 4.43 -2.58
N LYS A 99 -17.82 3.49 -2.43
CA LYS A 99 -19.12 3.55 -3.11
C LYS A 99 -20.04 4.63 -2.55
N LEU A 100 -20.89 5.20 -3.40
CA LEU A 100 -21.98 6.08 -2.97
C LEU A 100 -23.08 5.30 -2.23
N ARG A 101 -23.01 5.25 -0.89
CA ARG A 101 -23.93 4.41 -0.09
C ARG A 101 -25.30 5.06 0.15
N SER A 102 -25.36 6.36 0.44
CA SER A 102 -26.60 7.02 0.86
C SER A 102 -27.39 7.60 -0.33
N LYS A 103 -28.73 7.63 -0.23
CA LYS A 103 -29.58 8.27 -1.25
C LYS A 103 -29.27 9.76 -1.39
N ALA A 104 -28.97 10.43 -0.28
CA ALA A 104 -28.60 11.84 -0.26
C ALA A 104 -27.29 12.10 -1.00
N ASP A 105 -26.26 11.28 -0.77
CA ASP A 105 -24.98 11.42 -1.47
C ASP A 105 -25.13 11.16 -2.96
N ARG A 106 -25.90 10.13 -3.36
CA ARG A 106 -26.20 9.87 -4.78
C ARG A 106 -26.89 11.06 -5.45
N ALA A 107 -27.90 11.63 -4.80
CA ALA A 107 -28.62 12.78 -5.34
C ALA A 107 -27.74 14.04 -5.42
N ALA A 108 -26.89 14.27 -4.40
CA ALA A 108 -25.97 15.41 -4.40
C ALA A 108 -24.89 15.28 -5.48
N ALA A 109 -24.25 14.11 -5.58
CA ALA A 109 -23.23 13.80 -6.59
C ALA A 109 -23.79 13.90 -8.02
N ALA A 110 -25.02 13.43 -8.25
CA ALA A 110 -25.67 13.51 -9.57
C ALA A 110 -26.04 14.95 -9.98
N ARG A 111 -26.31 15.83 -9.01
CA ARG A 111 -26.67 17.23 -9.28
C ARG A 111 -25.44 18.08 -9.61
N ASP A 112 -24.40 17.98 -8.80
CA ASP A 112 -23.14 18.71 -8.97
C ASP A 112 -22.03 17.97 -8.21
N PHE A 113 -21.24 17.19 -8.95
CA PHE A 113 -20.23 16.32 -8.37
C PHE A 113 -19.08 17.11 -7.72
N GLU A 114 -18.65 18.21 -8.35
CA GLU A 114 -17.59 19.07 -7.83
C GLU A 114 -18.01 19.75 -6.52
N LEU A 115 -19.23 20.29 -6.48
CA LEU A 115 -19.77 20.88 -5.26
C LEU A 115 -19.93 19.83 -4.15
N TYR A 116 -20.37 18.62 -4.51
CA TYR A 116 -20.47 17.50 -3.58
C TYR A 116 -19.10 17.14 -2.98
N LEU A 117 -18.06 16.97 -3.80
CA LEU A 117 -16.71 16.64 -3.33
C LEU A 117 -16.13 17.77 -2.47
N LYS A 118 -16.30 19.04 -2.87
CA LYS A 118 -15.89 20.20 -2.07
C LYS A 118 -16.56 20.20 -0.70
N GLY A 119 -17.86 19.87 -0.65
CA GLY A 119 -18.60 19.71 0.59
C GLY A 119 -18.09 18.55 1.46
N LYS A 120 -17.72 17.41 0.85
CA LYS A 120 -17.12 16.27 1.56
C LYS A 120 -15.72 16.55 2.09
N ARG A 121 -14.93 17.36 1.38
CA ARG A 121 -13.59 17.81 1.81
C ARG A 121 -13.71 18.76 3.00
N GLY A 122 -14.56 19.79 2.90
CA GLY A 122 -14.70 20.83 3.92
C GLY A 122 -13.37 21.57 4.18
N ASP A 123 -13.09 21.83 5.45
CA ASP A 123 -11.86 22.46 5.96
C ASP A 123 -10.72 21.46 6.24
N ALA A 124 -10.89 20.20 5.82
CA ALA A 124 -9.98 19.14 6.19
C ALA A 124 -8.56 19.40 5.65
N VAL A 125 -7.62 19.46 6.59
CA VAL A 125 -6.17 19.58 6.35
C VAL A 125 -5.64 18.44 5.46
N ARG A 126 -6.28 17.27 5.48
CA ARG A 126 -5.90 16.07 4.70
C ARG A 126 -7.01 15.68 3.73
N PRO A 127 -6.66 15.08 2.58
CA PRO A 127 -7.64 14.44 1.70
C PRO A 127 -8.60 13.52 2.45
N ARG A 128 -9.90 13.73 2.23
CA ARG A 128 -10.97 12.91 2.80
C ARG A 128 -11.45 11.90 1.78
N LYS A 129 -11.81 10.71 2.26
CA LYS A 129 -12.55 9.74 1.47
C LYS A 129 -14.01 10.15 1.37
N ALA A 130 -14.61 9.93 0.21
CA ALA A 130 -16.00 10.18 -0.10
C ALA A 130 -16.54 9.05 -0.99
N GLY A 131 -17.85 8.84 -1.00
CA GLY A 131 -18.44 7.95 -2.00
C GLY A 131 -18.38 8.61 -3.38
N THR A 132 -17.98 7.87 -4.42
CA THR A 132 -17.91 8.37 -5.81
C THR A 132 -18.40 7.33 -6.82
N PRO A 133 -18.73 7.73 -8.06
CA PRO A 133 -18.98 6.81 -9.16
C PRO A 133 -17.81 5.86 -9.46
N MET A 134 -16.56 6.32 -9.38
CA MET A 134 -15.38 5.47 -9.54
C MET A 134 -15.31 4.33 -8.51
N GLY A 135 -15.90 4.49 -7.33
CA GLY A 135 -16.01 3.41 -6.34
C GLY A 135 -16.93 2.26 -6.77
N GLU A 136 -17.97 2.56 -7.56
CA GLU A 136 -18.81 1.54 -8.19
C GLU A 136 -18.06 0.88 -9.36
N GLU A 137 -17.40 1.66 -10.21
CA GLU A 137 -16.60 1.13 -11.32
C GLU A 137 -15.49 0.18 -10.84
N ALA A 138 -14.77 0.55 -9.77
CA ALA A 138 -13.77 -0.32 -9.16
C ALA A 138 -14.37 -1.62 -8.60
N SER A 139 -15.60 -1.55 -8.06
CA SER A 139 -16.31 -2.74 -7.57
C SER A 139 -16.76 -3.64 -8.72
N GLU A 140 -17.21 -3.08 -9.85
CA GLU A 140 -17.57 -3.86 -11.04
C GLU A 140 -16.34 -4.46 -11.72
N PHE A 141 -15.23 -3.71 -11.81
CA PHE A 141 -13.95 -4.23 -12.27
C PHE A 141 -13.50 -5.43 -11.45
N ALA A 142 -13.61 -5.34 -10.12
CA ALA A 142 -13.32 -6.47 -9.23
C ALA A 142 -14.20 -7.67 -9.56
N LYS A 143 -15.53 -7.49 -9.65
CA LYS A 143 -16.45 -8.59 -9.98
C LYS A 143 -16.09 -9.25 -11.30
N ALA A 144 -15.85 -8.48 -12.35
CA ALA A 144 -15.44 -8.98 -13.66
C ALA A 144 -14.07 -9.70 -13.60
N PHE A 145 -13.13 -9.20 -12.80
CA PHE A 145 -11.82 -9.82 -12.67
C PHE A 145 -11.90 -11.21 -12.04
N PHE A 146 -12.77 -11.37 -11.02
CA PHE A 146 -12.98 -12.60 -10.27
C PHE A 146 -14.07 -13.52 -10.86
N GLU A 147 -14.75 -13.09 -11.94
CA GLU A 147 -15.78 -13.87 -12.60
C GLU A 147 -15.21 -15.18 -13.18
N GLY A 148 -15.95 -16.28 -12.97
CA GLY A 148 -15.58 -17.61 -13.46
C GLY A 148 -14.36 -18.25 -12.77
N ALA A 149 -13.76 -17.59 -11.78
CA ALA A 149 -12.65 -18.16 -11.02
C ALA A 149 -13.16 -18.98 -9.83
N ASP A 150 -12.72 -20.24 -9.74
CA ASP A 150 -13.06 -21.08 -8.58
C ASP A 150 -12.10 -20.87 -7.40
N VAL A 151 -10.82 -20.60 -7.70
CA VAL A 151 -9.73 -20.57 -6.74
C VAL A 151 -8.97 -19.25 -6.82
N VAL A 152 -8.70 -18.68 -5.65
CA VAL A 152 -7.79 -17.54 -5.47
C VAL A 152 -6.60 -17.95 -4.62
N ARG A 153 -5.40 -17.58 -5.06
CA ARG A 153 -4.19 -17.67 -4.26
C ARG A 153 -4.01 -16.38 -3.50
N LEU A 154 -3.77 -16.49 -2.20
CA LEU A 154 -3.56 -15.35 -1.30
C LEU A 154 -2.12 -15.35 -0.81
N GLU A 155 -1.47 -14.19 -0.87
CA GLU A 155 -0.08 -14.03 -0.45
C GLU A 155 0.11 -12.78 0.40
N ARG A 156 1.04 -12.81 1.36
CA ARG A 156 1.45 -11.69 2.19
C ARG A 156 2.49 -10.85 1.46
N ASP A 157 2.62 -9.60 1.88
CA ASP A 157 3.78 -8.77 1.52
C ASP A 157 4.96 -9.02 2.46
N ASP A 158 4.67 -9.21 3.75
CA ASP A 158 5.62 -9.39 4.84
C ASP A 158 5.12 -10.53 5.75
N PRO A 159 5.94 -11.55 6.05
CA PRO A 159 5.53 -12.68 6.89
C PRO A 159 5.16 -12.28 8.32
N ARG A 160 5.69 -11.17 8.84
CA ARG A 160 5.39 -10.68 10.19
C ARG A 160 4.14 -9.81 10.27
N LYS A 161 3.60 -9.36 9.14
CA LYS A 161 2.43 -8.46 9.07
C LYS A 161 1.18 -9.16 8.55
N ILE A 162 0.47 -9.82 9.46
CA ILE A 162 -0.64 -10.72 9.10
C ILE A 162 -1.98 -9.99 8.93
N ARG A 163 -2.33 -9.12 9.90
CA ARG A 163 -3.65 -8.47 9.96
C ARG A 163 -3.52 -6.95 10.06
N GLY A 164 -4.46 -6.25 9.44
CA GLY A 164 -4.55 -4.80 9.53
C GLY A 164 -5.11 -4.35 10.88
N HIS A 165 -5.13 -3.04 11.11
CA HIS A 165 -5.60 -2.45 12.36
C HIS A 165 -6.98 -2.97 12.80
N TYR A 166 -7.93 -3.12 11.86
CA TYR A 166 -9.29 -3.61 12.13
C TYR A 166 -9.42 -5.14 12.22
N GLY A 167 -8.32 -5.88 12.26
CA GLY A 167 -8.32 -7.35 12.36
C GLY A 167 -8.55 -8.09 11.05
N ARG A 168 -8.79 -7.40 9.93
CA ARG A 168 -8.87 -8.03 8.60
C ARG A 168 -7.53 -8.63 8.20
N LEU A 169 -7.56 -9.82 7.61
CA LEU A 169 -6.38 -10.40 6.98
C LEU A 169 -5.90 -9.50 5.84
N LEU A 170 -4.59 -9.33 5.71
CA LEU A 170 -3.96 -8.58 4.64
C LEU A 170 -3.38 -9.53 3.60
N ALA A 171 -3.70 -9.33 2.33
CA ALA A 171 -3.19 -10.19 1.27
C ALA A 171 -3.13 -9.49 -0.09
N TYR A 172 -2.28 -9.98 -0.98
CA TYR A 172 -2.48 -9.89 -2.42
C TYR A 172 -3.31 -11.07 -2.90
N ALA A 173 -4.14 -10.84 -3.91
CA ALA A 173 -4.96 -11.88 -4.53
C ALA A 173 -4.47 -12.18 -5.94
N PHE A 174 -4.33 -13.47 -6.25
CA PHE A 174 -3.93 -13.95 -7.56
C PHE A 174 -4.94 -14.95 -8.10
N LEU A 175 -5.26 -14.82 -9.38
CA LEU A 175 -6.08 -15.78 -10.11
C LEU A 175 -5.26 -16.40 -11.24
N LYS A 176 -5.54 -17.66 -11.57
CA LYS A 176 -4.91 -18.32 -12.69
C LYS A 176 -5.64 -17.94 -13.98
N LYS A 177 -5.03 -17.07 -14.80
CA LYS A 177 -5.55 -16.64 -16.10
C LYS A 177 -4.61 -17.15 -17.20
N ASN A 178 -5.14 -17.85 -18.19
CA ASN A 178 -4.37 -18.48 -19.27
C ASN A 178 -3.18 -19.32 -18.76
N GLY A 179 -3.41 -20.09 -17.69
CA GLY A 179 -2.38 -20.94 -17.09
C GLY A 179 -1.38 -20.23 -16.16
N ARG A 180 -1.40 -18.89 -16.06
CA ARG A 180 -0.47 -18.09 -15.25
C ARG A 180 -1.18 -17.40 -14.08
N TRP A 181 -0.51 -17.27 -12.95
CA TRP A 181 -1.00 -16.43 -11.84
C TRP A 181 -0.88 -14.94 -12.18
N THR A 182 -2.01 -14.25 -12.12
CA THR A 182 -2.15 -12.81 -12.36
C THR A 182 -2.60 -12.12 -11.09
N SER A 183 -1.85 -11.12 -10.64
CA SER A 183 -2.17 -10.33 -9.44
C SER A 183 -3.34 -9.39 -9.72
N TYR A 184 -4.46 -9.58 -9.02
CA TYR A 184 -5.58 -8.63 -9.07
C TYR A 184 -5.14 -7.23 -8.66
N ASN A 185 -4.31 -7.11 -7.61
CA ASN A 185 -3.89 -5.82 -7.07
C ASN A 185 -3.11 -5.00 -8.12
N VAL A 186 -2.21 -5.63 -8.87
CA VAL A 186 -1.46 -4.98 -9.96
C VAL A 186 -2.40 -4.61 -11.11
N GLU A 187 -3.30 -5.50 -11.53
CA GLU A 187 -4.26 -5.21 -12.60
C GLU A 187 -5.26 -4.10 -12.21
N CYS A 188 -5.67 -4.05 -10.94
CA CYS A 188 -6.52 -2.99 -10.40
C CYS A 188 -5.86 -1.62 -10.50
N VAL A 189 -4.56 -1.53 -10.23
CA VAL A 189 -3.79 -0.29 -10.42
C VAL A 189 -3.60 0.02 -11.90
N ARG A 190 -3.26 -0.99 -12.72
CA ARG A 190 -3.03 -0.85 -14.16
C ARG A 190 -4.29 -0.37 -14.89
N ALA A 191 -5.47 -0.82 -14.47
CA ALA A 191 -6.74 -0.40 -15.02
C ALA A 191 -7.17 1.00 -14.54
N GLY A 192 -6.42 1.63 -13.62
CA GLY A 192 -6.79 2.92 -13.05
C GLY A 192 -7.96 2.85 -12.07
N MET A 193 -8.25 1.70 -11.46
CA MET A 193 -9.32 1.56 -10.46
C MET A 193 -8.83 1.94 -9.04
N SER A 194 -7.51 1.99 -8.85
CA SER A 194 -6.86 2.42 -7.61
C SER A 194 -5.53 3.08 -7.94
N PRO A 195 -5.09 4.11 -7.20
CA PRO A 195 -3.69 4.49 -7.17
C PRO A 195 -2.86 3.38 -6.48
N TYR A 196 -1.55 3.38 -6.67
CA TYR A 196 -0.66 2.58 -5.83
C TYR A 196 -0.65 3.18 -4.41
N PHE A 197 -1.25 2.45 -3.46
CA PHE A 197 -1.52 2.93 -2.12
C PHE A 197 -0.37 2.63 -1.15
N THR A 198 0.52 3.61 -0.98
CA THR A 198 1.77 3.51 -0.22
C THR A 198 1.65 3.96 1.24
N LYS A 199 0.44 4.35 1.70
CA LYS A 199 0.21 4.95 3.04
C LYS A 199 0.80 4.18 4.23
N TYR A 200 0.90 2.86 4.10
CA TYR A 200 1.37 1.93 5.14
C TYR A 200 2.73 1.28 4.85
N GLY A 201 3.52 1.91 3.97
CA GLY A 201 4.79 1.39 3.46
C GLY A 201 4.69 1.04 1.97
N TYR A 202 5.85 0.96 1.33
CA TYR A 202 5.93 0.39 -0.01
C TYR A 202 5.87 -1.13 0.08
N SER A 203 5.27 -1.76 -0.93
CA SER A 203 5.30 -3.21 -1.05
C SER A 203 6.75 -3.70 -1.11
N HIS A 204 7.11 -4.71 -0.32
CA HIS A 204 8.45 -5.31 -0.38
C HIS A 204 8.63 -6.14 -1.66
N ARG A 205 7.54 -6.70 -2.19
CA ARG A 205 7.56 -7.69 -3.29
C ARG A 205 7.14 -7.12 -4.64
N PHE A 206 6.16 -6.22 -4.64
CA PHE A 206 5.45 -5.78 -5.84
C PHE A 206 5.61 -4.27 -6.11
N HIS A 207 6.50 -3.57 -5.41
CA HIS A 207 6.69 -2.13 -5.57
C HIS A 207 6.90 -1.71 -7.03
N ASN A 208 7.82 -2.38 -7.74
CA ASN A 208 8.14 -2.02 -9.13
C ASN A 208 6.95 -2.26 -10.07
N GLN A 209 6.24 -3.38 -9.89
CA GLN A 209 5.08 -3.71 -10.71
C GLN A 209 3.92 -2.73 -10.49
N LEU A 210 3.64 -2.38 -9.24
CA LEU A 210 2.58 -1.43 -8.89
C LEU A 210 2.92 0.00 -9.33
N SER A 211 4.17 0.43 -9.15
CA SER A 211 4.64 1.74 -9.64
C SER A 211 4.56 1.84 -11.16
N HIS A 212 4.96 0.78 -11.88
CA HIS A 212 4.87 0.74 -13.34
C HIS A 212 3.41 0.73 -13.82
N ALA A 213 2.57 -0.11 -13.23
CA ALA A 213 1.14 -0.18 -13.52
C ALA A 213 0.45 1.18 -13.33
N GLU A 214 0.81 1.92 -12.28
CA GLU A 214 0.25 3.25 -12.06
C GLU A 214 0.75 4.26 -13.09
N ALA A 215 2.04 4.20 -13.47
CA ALA A 215 2.60 5.06 -14.51
C ALA A 215 1.91 4.82 -15.86
N GLU A 216 1.68 3.55 -16.23
CA GLU A 216 0.90 3.17 -17.41
C GLU A 216 -0.52 3.75 -17.35
N ALA A 217 -1.22 3.53 -16.23
CA ALA A 217 -2.59 4.00 -16.06
C ALA A 217 -2.70 5.54 -16.14
N ARG A 218 -1.72 6.26 -15.60
CA ARG A 218 -1.62 7.72 -15.72
C ARG A 218 -1.35 8.18 -17.14
N ALA A 219 -0.37 7.58 -17.81
CA ALA A 219 0.00 7.94 -19.18
C ALA A 219 -1.16 7.73 -20.16
N GLU A 220 -1.92 6.65 -19.97
CA GLU A 220 -3.08 6.31 -20.78
C GLU A 220 -4.41 6.88 -20.27
N LYS A 221 -4.39 7.65 -19.17
CA LYS A 221 -5.57 8.29 -18.59
C LYS A 221 -6.71 7.29 -18.28
N ARG A 222 -6.37 6.12 -17.75
CA ARG A 222 -7.34 5.05 -17.43
C ARG A 222 -8.04 5.33 -16.10
N GLY A 223 -9.33 5.02 -16.01
CA GLY A 223 -10.11 5.05 -14.77
C GLY A 223 -10.01 6.40 -14.05
N ILE A 224 -9.56 6.38 -12.78
CA ILE A 224 -9.39 7.58 -11.94
C ILE A 224 -8.42 8.63 -12.52
N TRP A 225 -7.62 8.25 -13.52
CA TRP A 225 -6.67 9.14 -14.20
C TRP A 225 -7.27 9.81 -15.44
N ASP A 226 -8.48 9.45 -15.86
CA ASP A 226 -9.22 10.17 -16.88
C ASP A 226 -9.64 11.55 -16.35
N PRO A 227 -9.34 12.67 -17.03
CA PRO A 227 -9.77 14.00 -16.61
C PRO A 227 -11.29 14.19 -16.50
N SER A 228 -12.08 13.31 -17.12
CA SER A 228 -13.54 13.28 -17.05
C SER A 228 -14.09 12.33 -15.99
N ALA A 229 -13.24 11.54 -15.34
CA ALA A 229 -13.66 10.59 -14.31
C ALA A 229 -14.26 11.33 -13.10
N GLN A 230 -15.39 10.82 -12.62
CA GLN A 230 -15.99 11.27 -11.37
C GLN A 230 -15.35 10.53 -10.19
N GLY A 231 -14.07 10.84 -9.94
CA GLY A 231 -13.27 10.34 -8.84
C GLY A 231 -12.83 11.43 -7.86
N TYR A 232 -11.94 11.12 -6.92
CA TYR A 232 -11.50 12.10 -5.91
C TYR A 232 -10.81 13.35 -6.48
N GLY A 233 -10.08 13.22 -7.59
CA GLY A 233 -9.36 14.32 -8.26
C GLY A 233 -8.11 14.83 -7.53
N ASP A 234 -8.00 14.70 -6.21
CA ASP A 234 -6.87 15.16 -5.38
C ASP A 234 -5.73 14.14 -5.23
N TYR A 235 -5.48 13.33 -6.27
CA TYR A 235 -4.55 12.20 -6.23
C TYR A 235 -3.09 12.58 -6.00
N ASP A 236 -2.62 13.69 -6.58
CA ASP A 236 -1.23 14.13 -6.38
C ASP A 236 -1.01 14.59 -4.92
N GLU A 237 -2.00 15.25 -4.30
CA GLU A 237 -1.96 15.59 -2.86
C GLU A 237 -1.95 14.34 -1.98
N ARG A 238 -2.82 13.37 -2.27
CA ARG A 238 -2.86 12.08 -1.55
C ARG A 238 -1.53 11.35 -1.64
N LYS A 239 -0.97 11.25 -2.85
CA LYS A 239 0.28 10.53 -3.09
C LYS A 239 1.47 11.22 -2.45
N ALA A 240 1.56 12.55 -2.48
CA ALA A 240 2.59 13.27 -1.75
C ALA A 240 2.57 12.90 -0.25
N TRP A 241 1.37 12.84 0.33
CA TRP A 241 1.21 12.41 1.73
C TRP A 241 1.57 10.95 1.96
N TRP A 242 1.07 10.04 1.12
CA TRP A 242 1.29 8.60 1.28
C TRP A 242 2.75 8.22 1.06
N ASN A 243 3.41 8.80 0.06
CA ASN A 243 4.82 8.55 -0.22
C ASN A 243 5.71 9.09 0.91
N ALA A 244 5.43 10.27 1.46
CA ALA A 244 6.16 10.78 2.63
C ALA A 244 6.06 9.83 3.85
N ARG A 245 4.90 9.21 4.07
CA ARG A 245 4.74 8.15 5.09
C ARG A 245 5.54 6.91 4.74
N ALA A 246 5.49 6.49 3.48
CA ALA A 246 6.16 5.29 2.99
C ALA A 246 7.69 5.43 3.04
N ASP A 247 8.23 6.60 2.71
CA ASP A 247 9.65 6.92 2.78
C ASP A 247 10.16 6.86 4.23
N PHE A 248 9.37 7.39 5.17
CA PHE A 248 9.69 7.28 6.60
C PHE A 248 9.72 5.83 7.08
N ILE A 249 8.72 5.03 6.68
CA ILE A 249 8.66 3.60 7.02
C ILE A 249 9.84 2.85 6.39
N ARG A 250 10.13 3.08 5.10
CA ARG A 250 11.25 2.46 4.39
C ARG A 250 12.60 2.80 5.04
N ALA A 251 12.79 4.04 5.48
CA ALA A 251 14.00 4.43 6.20
C ALA A 251 14.15 3.67 7.52
N PHE A 252 13.06 3.46 8.26
CA PHE A 252 13.07 2.63 9.46
C PHE A 252 13.37 1.15 9.13
N GLU A 253 12.69 0.57 8.14
CA GLU A 253 12.90 -0.82 7.71
C GLU A 253 14.35 -1.06 7.25
N HIS A 254 14.95 -0.08 6.56
CA HIS A 254 16.36 -0.13 6.14
C HIS A 254 17.33 -0.26 7.32
N GLU A 255 17.09 0.46 8.43
CA GLU A 255 17.89 0.31 9.65
C GLU A 255 17.58 -1.00 10.37
N ALA A 256 16.30 -1.41 10.43
CA ALA A 256 15.87 -2.65 11.05
C ALA A 256 16.48 -3.90 10.41
N ASN A 257 16.82 -3.86 9.11
CA ASN A 257 17.51 -4.96 8.45
C ASN A 257 18.95 -5.19 8.94
N ARG A 258 19.54 -4.25 9.70
CA ARG A 258 20.90 -4.36 10.24
C ARG A 258 20.95 -4.43 11.76
N ARG A 259 19.80 -4.25 12.42
CA ARG A 259 19.71 -4.00 13.85
C ARG A 259 18.50 -4.71 14.42
N ASP A 260 18.72 -5.44 15.50
CA ASP A 260 17.71 -6.22 16.20
C ASP A 260 16.94 -5.41 17.27
N ASP A 261 17.31 -4.16 17.51
CA ASP A 261 16.61 -3.25 18.43
C ASP A 261 15.58 -2.34 17.73
N TYR A 262 15.33 -2.55 16.44
CA TYR A 262 14.31 -1.84 15.67
C TYR A 262 13.05 -2.71 15.55
N ILE A 263 11.97 -2.30 16.22
CA ILE A 263 10.77 -3.11 16.36
C ILE A 263 9.57 -2.40 15.75
N GLN A 264 8.96 -3.00 14.72
CA GLN A 264 7.73 -2.48 14.16
C GLN A 264 6.53 -3.05 14.90
N LEU A 265 5.77 -2.18 15.57
CA LEU A 265 4.69 -2.59 16.48
C LEU A 265 3.51 -3.31 15.81
N THR A 266 3.42 -3.24 14.47
CA THR A 266 2.41 -3.96 13.68
C THR A 266 2.80 -5.42 13.40
N HIS A 267 4.02 -5.84 13.71
CA HIS A 267 4.42 -7.24 13.62
C HIS A 267 3.74 -8.07 14.72
N TRP A 268 3.46 -9.34 14.42
CA TRP A 268 2.73 -10.22 15.34
C TRP A 268 3.54 -10.57 16.60
N ASP A 269 4.87 -10.61 16.50
CA ASP A 269 5.86 -10.93 17.53
C ASP A 269 6.34 -9.71 18.34
N ALA A 270 5.99 -8.48 17.92
CA ALA A 270 6.55 -7.25 18.48
C ALA A 270 6.49 -7.12 20.01
N LEU A 271 5.45 -7.67 20.68
CA LEU A 271 5.43 -7.63 22.16
C LEU A 271 6.40 -8.63 22.79
N ALA A 272 6.54 -9.82 22.22
CA ALA A 272 7.49 -10.80 22.73
C ALA A 272 8.92 -10.25 22.60
N GLU A 273 9.24 -9.65 21.44
CA GLU A 273 10.53 -8.98 21.23
C GLU A 273 10.79 -7.85 22.23
N LEU A 274 9.75 -7.06 22.56
CA LEU A 274 9.84 -5.99 23.57
C LEU A 274 9.99 -6.54 24.99
N GLU A 275 9.32 -7.64 25.34
CA GLU A 275 9.46 -8.29 26.65
C GLU A 275 10.88 -8.83 26.86
N GLU A 276 11.47 -9.43 25.83
CA GLU A 276 12.86 -9.90 25.85
C GLU A 276 13.87 -8.75 26.00
N ARG A 277 13.49 -7.53 25.58
CA ARG A 277 14.33 -6.32 25.62
C ARG A 277 14.02 -5.42 26.81
N LEU A 278 13.41 -5.94 27.88
CA LEU A 278 13.20 -5.19 29.11
C LEU A 278 14.51 -4.61 29.65
N GLY A 279 14.50 -3.31 29.95
CA GLY A 279 15.68 -2.58 30.40
C GLY A 279 16.67 -2.20 29.30
N GLN A 280 16.42 -2.59 28.04
CA GLN A 280 17.25 -2.27 26.89
C GLN A 280 16.64 -1.13 26.07
N GLU A 281 17.49 -0.35 25.40
CA GLU A 281 17.05 0.67 24.46
C GLU A 281 16.61 0.03 23.14
N VAL A 282 15.47 0.46 22.62
CA VAL A 282 14.92 0.06 21.32
C VAL A 282 14.44 1.27 20.54
N THR A 283 14.28 1.12 19.24
CA THR A 283 13.55 2.06 18.39
C THR A 283 12.29 1.40 17.85
N ILE A 284 11.11 1.87 18.26
CA ILE A 284 9.83 1.33 17.80
C ILE A 284 9.21 2.16 16.68
N LEU A 285 8.61 1.52 15.66
CA LEU A 285 7.83 2.19 14.61
C LEU A 285 6.34 1.87 14.76
N ALA A 286 5.49 2.90 14.74
CA ALA A 286 4.04 2.74 14.77
C ALA A 286 3.30 4.01 14.33
N THR A 287 1.97 3.94 14.29
CA THR A 287 1.10 5.10 14.09
C THR A 287 0.61 5.65 15.43
N VAL A 288 0.57 6.97 15.63
CA VAL A 288 -0.06 7.57 16.81
C VAL A 288 -1.58 7.38 16.76
N ASP A 289 -2.14 6.64 17.71
CA ASP A 289 -3.59 6.40 17.81
C ASP A 289 -4.29 7.47 18.64
N GLN A 290 -3.87 7.60 19.91
CA GLN A 290 -4.48 8.49 20.88
C GLN A 290 -3.44 9.26 21.68
N ILE A 291 -3.78 10.49 22.02
CA ILE A 291 -3.01 11.33 22.95
C ILE A 291 -3.96 11.70 24.08
N ARG A 292 -3.54 11.45 25.33
CA ARG A 292 -4.32 11.74 26.52
C ARG A 292 -3.48 12.54 27.50
N HIS A 293 -4.01 13.69 27.90
CA HIS A 293 -3.39 14.56 28.89
C HIS A 293 -3.93 14.23 30.28
N PHE A 294 -3.02 14.03 31.22
CA PHE A 294 -3.32 13.86 32.63
C PHE A 294 -2.63 14.97 33.43
N LYS A 295 -2.98 15.10 34.71
CA LYS A 295 -2.42 16.15 35.57
C LYS A 295 -0.88 16.16 35.55
N GLY A 296 -0.26 14.98 35.69
CA GLY A 296 1.19 14.80 35.81
C GLY A 296 1.90 14.13 34.64
N LEU A 297 1.21 13.80 33.55
CA LEU A 297 1.84 13.20 32.36
C LEU A 297 0.99 13.39 31.10
N VAL A 298 1.61 13.21 29.93
CA VAL A 298 0.93 12.98 28.67
C VAL A 298 1.21 11.54 28.24
N ARG A 299 0.15 10.80 27.88
CA ARG A 299 0.26 9.44 27.34
C ARG A 299 -0.07 9.46 25.87
N VAL A 300 0.91 9.09 25.04
CA VAL A 300 0.73 8.82 23.62
C VAL A 300 0.59 7.32 23.44
N SER A 301 -0.52 6.86 22.88
CA SER A 301 -0.76 5.44 22.58
C SER A 301 -0.45 5.18 21.11
N LEU A 302 0.49 4.28 20.87
CA LEU A 302 0.90 3.86 19.54
C LEU A 302 0.12 2.62 19.10
N ALA A 303 -0.44 2.67 17.90
CA ALA A 303 -1.32 1.64 17.36
C ALA A 303 -0.57 0.32 17.13
N ARG A 304 -1.18 -0.79 17.56
CA ARG A 304 -0.80 -2.15 17.19
C ARG A 304 -1.91 -2.81 16.38
N GLN A 305 -2.92 -3.29 17.10
CA GLN A 305 -4.19 -3.78 16.57
C GLN A 305 -5.31 -2.98 17.25
N ARG A 306 -6.53 -3.03 16.71
CA ARG A 306 -7.66 -2.30 17.30
C ARG A 306 -7.84 -2.69 18.78
N GLY A 307 -7.91 -1.68 19.65
CA GLY A 307 -8.04 -1.87 21.09
C GLY A 307 -6.75 -2.24 21.82
N SER A 308 -5.63 -2.36 21.10
CA SER A 308 -4.29 -2.60 21.64
C SER A 308 -3.36 -1.45 21.24
N GLY A 309 -2.81 -0.77 22.23
CA GLY A 309 -1.85 0.31 22.02
C GLY A 309 -0.65 0.17 22.93
N PHE A 310 0.53 0.50 22.41
CA PHE A 310 1.75 0.59 23.20
C PHE A 310 1.87 2.00 23.79
N PRO A 311 1.94 2.15 25.12
CA PRO A 311 2.02 3.46 25.75
C PRO A 311 3.44 4.05 25.68
N VAL A 312 3.51 5.29 25.23
CA VAL A 312 4.67 6.17 25.33
C VAL A 312 4.33 7.30 26.28
N ILE A 313 5.14 7.47 27.32
CA ILE A 313 4.85 8.35 28.46
C ILE A 313 5.78 9.55 28.43
N PHE A 314 5.20 10.74 28.54
CA PHE A 314 5.90 12.00 28.75
C PHE A 314 5.52 12.52 30.13
N PHE A 315 6.42 12.42 31.11
CA PHE A 315 6.22 13.09 32.40
C PHE A 315 6.51 14.59 32.29
N ASP A 316 7.53 14.94 31.50
CA ASP A 316 7.82 16.31 31.12
C ASP A 316 6.92 16.75 29.95
N LYS A 317 6.16 17.84 30.19
CA LYS A 317 5.26 18.42 29.18
C LYS A 317 5.99 19.25 28.15
N ASP A 318 7.18 19.75 28.47
CA ASP A 318 8.00 20.51 27.53
C ASP A 318 8.66 19.54 26.53
N ALA A 319 9.22 18.41 27.01
CA ALA A 319 9.65 17.32 26.12
C ALA A 319 8.54 16.86 25.15
N PHE A 320 7.29 16.75 25.62
CA PHE A 320 6.14 16.45 24.76
C PHE A 320 5.90 17.55 23.72
N ARG A 321 5.83 18.82 24.14
CA ARG A 321 5.55 19.95 23.25
C ARG A 321 6.63 20.10 22.18
N GLU A 322 7.89 20.06 22.58
CA GLU A 322 9.05 20.23 21.71
C GLU A 322 9.26 19.05 20.76
N SER A 323 8.82 17.84 21.14
CA SER A 323 8.84 16.69 20.23
C SER A 323 7.93 16.86 19.00
N GLY A 324 6.92 17.74 19.07
CA GLY A 324 5.95 17.97 17.98
C GLY A 324 5.01 16.81 17.68
N ILE A 325 4.99 15.76 18.51
CA ILE A 325 4.19 14.54 18.29
C ILE A 325 2.68 14.77 18.36
N ASP A 326 2.24 15.89 18.96
CA ASP A 326 0.83 16.29 19.08
C ASP A 326 0.14 16.44 17.71
N ARG A 327 0.89 16.91 16.70
CA ARG A 327 0.42 17.05 15.31
C ARG A 327 0.31 15.71 14.57
N TYR A 328 0.93 14.65 15.09
CA TYR A 328 1.11 13.38 14.37
C TYR A 328 0.03 12.33 14.65
N LYS A 329 -1.12 12.73 15.19
CA LYS A 329 -2.27 11.82 15.31
C LYS A 329 -2.60 11.20 13.93
N ARG A 330 -2.68 9.86 13.91
CA ARG A 330 -2.85 8.99 12.73
C ARG A 330 -1.67 8.95 11.75
N GLU A 331 -0.53 9.53 12.10
CA GLU A 331 0.69 9.53 11.29
C GLU A 331 1.75 8.58 11.90
N PRO A 332 2.67 8.05 11.06
CA PRO A 332 3.75 7.21 11.56
C PRO A 332 4.79 8.04 12.30
N VAL A 333 5.30 7.47 13.38
CA VAL A 333 6.40 8.01 14.18
C VAL A 333 7.31 6.84 14.58
N SER A 334 8.57 7.13 14.87
CA SER A 334 9.42 6.20 15.58
C SER A 334 9.89 6.79 16.90
N ILE A 335 9.96 5.94 17.92
CA ILE A 335 10.29 6.33 19.29
C ILE A 335 11.48 5.50 19.74
N ARG A 336 12.58 6.16 20.11
CA ARG A 336 13.74 5.53 20.73
C ARG A 336 13.64 5.62 22.24
N GLY A 337 13.86 4.53 22.96
CA GLY A 337 13.98 4.57 24.41
C GLY A 337 14.02 3.21 25.05
N THR A 338 14.25 3.20 26.36
CA THR A 338 14.32 1.98 27.15
C THR A 338 12.94 1.34 27.30
N VAL A 339 12.84 0.03 27.04
CA VAL A 339 11.61 -0.71 27.32
C VAL A 339 11.47 -0.89 28.82
N GLU A 340 10.39 -0.36 29.37
CA GLU A 340 10.07 -0.45 30.80
C GLU A 340 8.81 -1.28 31.02
N ARG A 341 8.72 -1.91 32.20
CA ARG A 341 7.47 -2.48 32.69
C ARG A 341 6.86 -1.53 33.72
N TYR A 342 5.64 -1.08 33.46
CA TYR A 342 4.83 -0.34 34.42
C TYR A 342 3.81 -1.26 35.08
N GLU A 343 3.79 -1.24 36.41
CA GLU A 343 2.84 -2.00 37.21
C GLU A 343 2.13 -1.08 38.22
N LYS A 344 0.81 -1.19 38.31
CA LYS A 344 0.00 -0.53 39.35
C LYS A 344 -1.21 -1.39 39.71
N GLY A 345 -1.18 -1.96 40.91
CA GLY A 345 -2.17 -2.97 41.31
C GLY A 345 -2.13 -4.15 40.34
N ASN A 346 -3.28 -4.46 39.73
CA ASN A 346 -3.39 -5.54 38.73
C ASN A 346 -3.08 -5.10 37.30
N TYR A 347 -2.84 -3.80 37.06
CA TYR A 347 -2.50 -3.30 35.73
C TYR A 347 -1.01 -3.47 35.47
N ARG A 348 -0.65 -4.15 34.38
CA ARG A 348 0.72 -4.32 33.90
C ARG A 348 0.78 -4.00 32.42
N THR A 349 1.79 -3.24 32.00
CA THR A 349 2.05 -2.96 30.59
C THR A 349 3.53 -2.71 30.35
N LEU A 350 4.02 -3.03 29.16
CA LEU A 350 5.25 -2.46 28.64
C LEU A 350 5.01 -1.00 28.25
N GLN A 351 6.04 -0.17 28.33
CA GLN A 351 6.01 1.23 27.92
C GLN A 351 7.42 1.72 27.52
N ILE A 352 7.47 2.90 26.90
CA ILE A 352 8.69 3.71 26.81
C ILE A 352 8.42 5.07 27.45
N VAL A 353 9.33 5.55 28.30
CA VAL A 353 9.29 6.93 28.82
C VAL A 353 10.19 7.81 27.95
N VAL A 354 9.62 8.86 27.39
CA VAL A 354 10.36 9.89 26.65
C VAL A 354 10.75 11.00 27.62
N LYS A 355 12.05 11.24 27.69
CA LYS A 355 12.70 12.27 28.52
C LYS A 355 13.19 13.44 27.67
N GLU A 356 13.56 13.18 26.42
CA GLU A 356 14.09 14.19 25.49
C GLU A 356 13.30 14.21 24.18
N PRO A 357 13.04 15.39 23.59
CA PRO A 357 12.37 15.50 22.29
C PRO A 357 13.02 14.67 21.18
N ALA A 358 14.36 14.55 21.19
CA ALA A 358 15.13 13.81 20.18
C ALA A 358 14.88 12.29 20.17
N GLN A 359 14.22 11.74 21.20
CA GLN A 359 13.75 10.36 21.20
C GLN A 359 12.57 10.13 20.24
N VAL A 360 11.91 11.20 19.80
CA VAL A 360 10.78 11.15 18.87
C VAL A 360 11.25 11.53 17.49
N MET A 361 11.14 10.62 16.54
CA MET A 361 11.35 10.91 15.12
C MET A 361 10.01 10.95 14.39
N LEU A 362 9.84 12.01 13.61
CA LEU A 362 8.60 12.33 12.91
C LEU A 362 8.80 12.28 11.40
N ALA A 363 7.83 11.74 10.68
CA ALA A 363 7.84 11.76 9.22
C ALA A 363 7.79 13.19 8.66
N LYS A 364 8.58 13.49 7.63
CA LYS A 364 8.50 14.79 6.93
C LYS A 364 7.27 14.84 6.02
N LEU A 365 6.13 15.22 6.59
CA LEU A 365 4.85 15.24 5.88
C LEU A 365 4.61 16.60 5.19
N PRO A 366 3.90 16.63 4.05
CA PRO A 366 3.57 17.85 3.32
C PRO A 366 2.40 18.57 4.01
N TRP A 367 2.64 19.07 5.23
CA TRP A 367 1.66 19.88 5.95
C TRP A 367 1.29 21.11 5.12
N PRO A 368 0.00 21.50 5.04
CA PRO A 368 -0.36 22.82 4.56
C PRO A 368 0.43 23.86 5.34
N SER A 369 0.95 24.90 4.66
CA SER A 369 1.78 25.92 5.30
C SER A 369 1.11 26.48 6.55
N ASP A 370 1.91 26.76 7.58
CA ASP A 370 1.43 27.24 8.88
C ASP A 370 0.62 28.57 8.79
N ALA A 371 0.63 29.25 7.62
CA ALA A 371 -0.17 30.44 7.32
C ALA A 371 -1.69 30.21 7.40
N LYS A 372 -2.20 28.98 7.23
CA LYS A 372 -3.64 28.69 7.43
C LYS A 372 -4.03 28.52 8.91
N ARG A 373 -3.08 28.32 9.82
CA ARG A 373 -3.34 28.09 11.26
C ARG A 373 -3.23 29.33 12.13
N ALA A 374 -2.70 30.44 11.63
CA ALA A 374 -2.76 31.72 12.36
C ALA A 374 -4.19 32.30 12.46
N ALA A 375 -5.19 31.60 11.92
CA ALA A 375 -6.61 31.96 11.94
C ALA A 375 -7.49 31.01 12.78
N GLU A 376 -6.89 30.05 13.50
CA GLU A 376 -7.55 29.19 14.52
C GLU A 376 -6.93 29.45 15.89
#